data_AF-A0A972LP52-F1
#
_entry.id   AF-A0A972LP52-F1
#
_cell.length_a   1.000
_cell.length_b   1.000
_cell.length_c   1.000
_cell.angle_alpha   90.00
_cell.angle_beta   90.00
_cell.angle_gamma   90.00
#
_symmetry.space_group_name_H-M   'P 1'
#
loop_
_entity.id
_entity.type
_entity.pdbx_description
1 polymer ?
#
loop_
_entity_poly.entity_id
_entity_poly.type
_entity_poly.pdbx_seq_one_letter_code
_entity_poly.pdbx_strand_id
1 'polypeptide(L)'
;MLSEKDIYAFDSFQGFPDAGEKDKQAGSIKPRYKQYTVGYVKNYLENYGLCSLEIEQKVEFIEGWFPESFSLYNGDPISFLHLDVDLYQSYIDSLNYFYDLVLPGGVIAFDEYKDSDDLRK
;
A
#
# COMPACT_ATOMS: atom_id res chain seq x y z
N MET A 1 -9.12 -13.20 14.07
CA MET A 1 -7.77 -13.78 14.21
C MET A 1 -7.07 -13.60 12.88
N LEU A 2 -5.90 -12.94 12.90
CA LEU A 2 -5.12 -12.70 11.68
C LEU A 2 -4.57 -14.01 11.11
N SER A 3 -4.19 -13.99 9.84
CA SER A 3 -3.51 -15.10 9.15
C SER A 3 -2.20 -15.48 9.87
N GLU A 4 -1.71 -16.71 9.67
CA GLU A 4 -0.38 -17.11 10.17
C GLU A 4 0.76 -16.32 9.52
N LYS A 5 0.56 -15.81 8.31
CA LYS A 5 1.53 -14.96 7.60
C LYS A 5 1.54 -13.53 8.12
N ASP A 6 2.73 -12.95 8.12
CA ASP A 6 2.94 -11.55 8.49
C ASP A 6 2.49 -10.61 7.36
N ILE A 7 2.07 -9.41 7.76
CA ILE A 7 1.55 -8.36 6.88
C ILE A 7 2.52 -7.20 6.91
N TYR A 8 2.95 -6.74 5.75
CA TYR A 8 3.77 -5.55 5.60
C TYR A 8 2.93 -4.44 4.98
N ALA A 9 2.71 -3.37 5.73
CA ALA A 9 1.87 -2.25 5.35
C ALA A 9 2.73 -1.03 5.05
N PHE A 10 3.01 -0.82 3.76
CA PHE A 10 3.80 0.31 3.27
C PHE A 10 2.89 1.51 3.00
N ASP A 11 3.24 2.68 3.55
CA ASP A 11 2.61 3.97 3.22
C ASP A 11 3.55 5.10 3.63
N SER A 12 3.40 6.28 3.05
CA SER A 12 4.07 7.48 3.56
C SER A 12 3.51 7.92 4.91
N PHE A 13 2.25 7.57 5.19
CA PHE A 13 1.37 8.09 6.24
C PHE A 13 1.29 9.62 6.25
N GLN A 14 1.54 10.22 5.08
CA GLN A 14 1.66 11.66 4.82
C GLN A 14 0.84 12.08 3.58
N GLY A 15 0.03 11.17 3.04
CA GLY A 15 -0.78 11.36 1.84
C GLY A 15 0.04 11.20 0.57
N PHE A 16 -0.45 11.76 -0.54
CA PHE A 16 0.25 11.65 -1.82
C PHE A 16 1.44 12.59 -1.95
N PRO A 17 2.50 12.15 -2.67
CA PRO A 17 3.48 13.07 -3.21
C PRO A 17 2.84 13.92 -4.31
N ASP A 18 3.58 14.89 -4.84
CA ASP A 18 3.09 15.63 -6.00
C ASP A 18 2.96 14.69 -7.21
N ALA A 19 1.84 14.79 -7.92
CA ALA A 19 1.52 13.92 -9.04
C ALA A 19 2.57 14.02 -10.17
N GLY A 20 2.92 12.87 -10.77
CA GLY A 20 3.81 12.82 -11.93
C GLY A 20 3.12 13.30 -13.21
N GLU A 21 3.90 13.47 -14.28
CA GLU A 21 3.34 13.93 -15.57
C GLU A 21 2.29 12.98 -16.14
N LYS A 22 2.45 11.66 -15.95
CA LYS A 22 1.47 10.66 -16.41
C LYS A 22 0.15 10.78 -15.68
N ASP A 23 0.20 11.01 -14.37
CA ASP A 23 -0.98 11.19 -13.52
C ASP A 23 -1.70 12.51 -13.84
N LYS A 24 -0.93 13.60 -14.06
CA LYS A 24 -1.48 14.89 -14.49
C LYS A 24 -2.18 14.79 -15.85
N GLN A 25 -1.58 14.08 -16.82
CA GLN A 25 -2.16 13.87 -18.15
C GLN A 25 -3.46 13.05 -18.09
N ALA A 26 -3.56 12.12 -17.14
CA ALA A 26 -4.78 11.37 -16.86
C ALA A 26 -5.86 12.19 -16.12
N GLY A 27 -5.54 13.43 -15.72
CA GLY A 27 -6.46 14.27 -14.94
C GLY A 27 -6.58 13.87 -13.47
N SER A 28 -5.67 13.02 -12.98
CA SER A 28 -5.67 12.54 -11.59
C SER A 28 -5.18 13.63 -10.65
N ILE A 29 -6.12 14.31 -9.99
CA ILE A 29 -5.84 15.23 -8.89
C ILE A 29 -6.20 14.53 -7.59
N LYS A 30 -5.20 14.03 -6.87
CA LYS A 30 -5.41 13.33 -5.60
C LYS A 30 -5.31 14.31 -4.42
N PRO A 31 -6.28 14.33 -3.49
CA PRO A 31 -6.22 15.18 -2.30
C PRO A 31 -5.11 14.72 -1.35
N ARG A 32 -4.49 15.65 -0.61
CA ARG A 32 -3.47 15.29 0.39
C ARG A 32 -4.13 14.65 1.62
N TYR A 33 -4.13 13.32 1.71
CA TYR A 33 -4.60 12.57 2.88
C TYR A 33 -3.55 12.54 4.00
N LYS A 34 -3.43 13.63 4.77
CA LYS A 34 -2.42 13.78 5.83
C LYS A 34 -2.86 13.30 7.22
N GLN A 35 -4.13 12.95 7.39
CA GLN A 35 -4.68 12.61 8.70
C GLN A 35 -4.43 11.17 9.15
N TYR A 36 -3.99 10.28 8.26
CA TYR A 36 -3.90 8.84 8.52
C TYR A 36 -2.48 8.45 8.91
N THR A 37 -2.10 8.67 10.17
CA THR A 37 -0.81 8.20 10.71
C THR A 37 -0.87 6.71 11.07
N VAL A 38 0.28 6.05 11.30
CA VAL A 38 0.30 4.67 11.82
C VAL A 38 -0.54 4.53 13.09
N GLY A 39 -0.43 5.49 14.02
CA GLY A 39 -1.23 5.50 15.25
C GLY A 39 -2.73 5.59 14.99
N TYR A 40 -3.15 6.37 13.98
CA TYR A 40 -4.55 6.42 13.56
C TYR A 40 -5.01 5.05 13.03
N VAL A 41 -4.23 4.42 12.15
CA VAL A 41 -4.58 3.13 11.54
C VAL A 41 -4.65 2.04 12.61
N LYS A 42 -3.68 1.97 13.53
CA LYS A 42 -3.72 1.02 14.65
C LYS A 42 -4.98 1.19 15.50
N ASN A 43 -5.30 2.41 15.92
CA ASN A 43 -6.51 2.70 16.67
C ASN A 43 -7.78 2.35 15.86
N TYR A 44 -7.79 2.58 14.55
CA TYR A 44 -8.90 2.18 13.69
C TYR A 44 -9.09 0.66 13.71
N LEU A 45 -8.03 -0.11 13.49
CA LEU A 45 -8.05 -1.57 13.53
C LEU A 45 -8.52 -2.12 14.89
N GLU A 46 -8.09 -1.51 15.99
CA GLU A 46 -8.55 -1.86 17.35
C GLU A 46 -10.05 -1.63 17.53
N ASN A 47 -10.57 -0.49 17.04
CA ASN A 47 -12.00 -0.19 17.08
C ASN A 47 -12.85 -1.18 16.26
N TYR A 48 -12.26 -1.87 15.29
CA TYR A 48 -12.90 -2.95 14.53
C TYR A 48 -12.68 -4.35 15.14
N GLY A 49 -12.09 -4.44 16.32
CA GLY A 49 -12.03 -5.66 17.12
C GLY A 49 -10.73 -6.47 16.98
N LEU A 50 -9.68 -5.91 16.40
CA LEU A 50 -8.34 -6.51 16.47
C LEU A 50 -7.66 -6.15 17.80
N CYS A 51 -6.96 -7.09 18.41
CA CYS A 51 -6.19 -6.80 19.63
C CYS A 51 -4.88 -6.07 19.29
N SER A 52 -4.49 -5.07 20.08
CA SER A 52 -3.21 -4.35 19.92
C SER A 52 -2.01 -5.29 19.79
N LEU A 53 -1.99 -6.36 20.60
CA LEU A 53 -0.91 -7.35 20.57
C LEU A 53 -0.89 -8.15 19.27
N GLU A 54 -2.05 -8.50 18.70
CA GLU A 54 -2.12 -9.17 17.40
C GLU A 54 -1.61 -8.25 16.29
N ILE A 55 -1.97 -6.96 16.33
CA ILE A 55 -1.49 -5.96 15.36
C ILE A 55 0.02 -5.82 15.44
N GLU A 56 0.58 -5.64 16.65
CA GLU A 56 2.03 -5.48 16.86
C GLU A 56 2.85 -6.71 16.45
N GLN A 57 2.28 -7.91 16.56
CA GLN A 57 2.97 -9.15 16.22
C GLN A 57 2.85 -9.53 14.75
N LYS A 58 1.80 -9.08 14.05
CA LYS A 58 1.47 -9.54 12.70
C LYS A 58 1.55 -8.47 11.63
N VAL A 59 1.59 -7.19 12.00
CA VAL A 59 1.62 -6.09 11.04
C VAL A 59 2.86 -5.25 11.26
N GLU A 60 3.74 -5.27 10.27
CA GLU A 60 4.85 -4.34 10.18
C GLU A 60 4.43 -3.14 9.35
N PHE A 61 4.26 -1.99 10.00
CA PHE A 61 3.98 -0.72 9.33
C PHE A 61 5.30 -0.09 8.89
N ILE A 62 5.47 0.11 7.59
CA ILE A 62 6.68 0.67 7.00
C ILE A 62 6.37 2.08 6.51
N GLU A 63 6.79 3.06 7.31
CA GLU A 63 6.57 4.48 7.03
C GLU A 63 7.63 5.02 6.06
N GLY A 64 7.20 5.55 4.92
CA GLY A 64 8.07 6.31 4.01
C GLY A 64 7.58 6.31 2.56
N TRP A 65 8.18 7.20 1.77
CA TRP A 65 7.86 7.35 0.35
C TRP A 65 8.36 6.17 -0.47
N PHE A 66 7.68 5.93 -1.60
CA PHE A 66 8.10 4.94 -2.58
C PHE A 66 9.02 5.62 -3.60
N PRO A 67 10.13 4.98 -4.00
CA PRO A 67 10.57 3.62 -3.60
C PRO A 67 11.44 3.55 -2.33
N GLU A 68 11.74 4.66 -1.66
CA GLU A 68 12.77 4.71 -0.62
C GLU A 68 12.52 3.73 0.53
N SER A 69 11.26 3.60 0.95
CA SER A 69 10.85 2.75 2.07
C SER A 69 10.91 1.25 1.75
N PHE A 70 10.98 0.85 0.48
CA PHE A 70 11.05 -0.56 0.10
C PHE A 70 12.31 -1.24 0.62
N SER A 71 13.40 -0.48 0.80
CA SER A 71 14.66 -0.98 1.37
C SER A 71 14.54 -1.48 2.82
N LEU A 72 13.46 -1.12 3.52
CA LEU A 72 13.16 -1.60 4.87
C LEU A 72 12.50 -2.99 4.86
N TYR A 73 12.08 -3.50 3.69
CA TYR A 73 11.61 -4.87 3.58
C TYR A 73 12.75 -5.87 3.76
N ASN A 74 12.49 -6.97 4.46
CA ASN A 74 13.49 -8.01 4.70
C ASN A 74 13.75 -8.90 3.47
N GLY A 75 12.95 -8.77 2.41
CA GLY A 75 13.08 -9.55 1.17
C GLY A 75 12.46 -10.95 1.24
N ASP A 76 11.57 -11.20 2.22
CA ASP A 76 10.88 -12.47 2.32
C ASP A 76 9.98 -12.73 1.10
N PRO A 77 9.67 -14.00 0.78
CA PRO A 77 8.79 -14.32 -0.33
C PRO A 77 7.35 -13.87 -0.09
N ILE A 78 6.73 -13.29 -1.12
CA ILE A 78 5.39 -12.72 -1.07
C ILE A 78 4.38 -13.70 -1.66
N SER A 79 3.35 -14.05 -0.88
CA SER A 79 2.24 -14.87 -1.38
C SER A 79 1.06 -14.05 -1.92
N PHE A 80 0.94 -12.79 -1.49
CA PHE A 80 -0.08 -11.86 -1.92
C PHE A 80 0.49 -10.43 -1.89
N LEU A 81 0.53 -9.77 -3.05
CA LEU A 81 0.93 -8.38 -3.21
C LEU A 81 -0.31 -7.57 -3.58
N HIS A 82 -0.77 -6.70 -2.68
CA HIS A 82 -1.87 -5.78 -2.94
C HIS A 82 -1.31 -4.40 -3.27
N LEU A 83 -1.64 -3.89 -4.45
CA LEU A 83 -1.21 -2.58 -4.94
C LEU A 83 -2.42 -1.66 -5.03
N ASP A 84 -2.55 -0.80 -4.02
CA ASP A 84 -3.47 0.33 -3.91
C ASP A 84 -2.56 1.54 -3.64
N VAL A 85 -2.05 2.09 -4.73
CA VAL A 85 -0.99 3.11 -4.69
C VAL A 85 -1.26 4.30 -5.60
N ASP A 86 -2.38 4.26 -6.33
CA ASP A 86 -2.97 5.26 -7.22
C ASP A 86 -2.09 5.81 -8.35
N LEU A 87 -0.91 6.30 -8.02
CA LEU A 87 -0.01 7.01 -8.90
C LEU A 87 0.76 6.03 -9.79
N TYR A 88 0.90 6.40 -11.05
CA TYR A 88 1.63 5.63 -12.05
C TYR A 88 3.04 5.27 -11.56
N GLN A 89 3.77 6.24 -11.01
CA GLN A 89 5.15 6.01 -10.60
C GLN A 89 5.22 5.06 -9.40
N SER A 90 4.31 5.20 -8.43
CA SER A 90 4.19 4.28 -7.30
C SER A 90 3.93 2.84 -7.76
N TYR A 91 3.02 2.63 -8.73
CA TYR A 91 2.78 1.31 -9.32
C TYR A 91 4.03 0.71 -9.96
N ILE A 92 4.75 1.51 -10.77
CA ILE A 92 5.97 1.05 -11.45
C ILE A 92 7.06 0.72 -10.44
N ASP A 93 7.26 1.56 -9.44
CA ASP A 93 8.27 1.36 -8.42
C ASP A 93 7.99 0.11 -7.58
N SER A 94 6.73 -0.08 -7.15
CA SER A 94 6.31 -1.29 -6.42
C SER A 94 6.50 -2.55 -7.26
N LEU A 95 6.10 -2.54 -8.54
CA LEU A 95 6.28 -3.70 -9.41
C LEU A 95 7.76 -4.02 -9.65
N ASN A 96 8.59 -3.01 -9.92
CA ASN A 96 10.02 -3.22 -10.15
C ASN A 96 10.72 -3.83 -8.92
N TYR A 97 10.28 -3.49 -7.71
CA TYR A 97 10.88 -3.99 -6.48
C TYR A 97 10.31 -5.34 -6.04
N PHE A 98 8.98 -5.47 -5.98
CA PHE A 98 8.31 -6.61 -5.34
C PHE A 98 7.97 -7.76 -6.29
N TYR A 99 7.93 -7.55 -7.61
CA TYR A 99 7.44 -8.58 -8.54
C TYR A 99 8.20 -9.90 -8.44
N ASP A 100 9.53 -9.84 -8.39
CA ASP A 100 10.38 -11.05 -8.32
C ASP A 100 10.33 -11.74 -6.94
N LEU A 101 9.81 -11.06 -5.91
CA LEU A 101 9.61 -11.64 -4.58
C LEU A 101 8.28 -12.41 -4.49
N VAL A 102 7.36 -12.22 -5.44
CA VAL A 102 6.09 -12.96 -5.46
C VAL A 102 6.32 -14.41 -5.87
N LEU A 103 5.92 -15.33 -5.01
CA LEU A 103 6.07 -16.77 -5.24
C LEU A 103 5.29 -17.24 -6.48
N PRO A 104 5.75 -18.30 -7.18
CA PRO A 104 4.92 -18.97 -8.19
C PRO A 104 3.57 -19.39 -7.60
N GLY A 105 2.47 -18.96 -8.23
CA GLY A 105 1.10 -19.17 -7.74
C GLY A 105 0.63 -18.14 -6.70
N GLY A 106 1.49 -17.20 -6.32
CA GLY A 106 1.10 -15.99 -5.60
C GLY A 106 0.25 -15.06 -6.45
N VAL A 107 -0.41 -14.11 -5.80
CA VAL A 107 -1.34 -13.18 -6.45
C VAL A 107 -0.82 -11.76 -6.33
N ILE A 108 -0.85 -11.03 -7.44
CA ILE A 108 -0.70 -9.57 -7.47
C ILE A 108 -2.07 -8.98 -7.78
N ALA A 109 -2.63 -8.23 -6.84
CA ALA A 109 -3.91 -7.56 -6.97
C ALA A 109 -3.68 -6.05 -7.14
N PHE A 110 -4.40 -5.45 -8.09
CA PHE A 110 -4.38 -4.03 -8.38
C PHE A 110 -5.73 -3.46 -8.01
N ASP A 111 -5.77 -2.44 -7.17
CA ASP A 111 -7.04 -1.78 -6.80
C ASP A 111 -7.56 -0.93 -7.98
N GLU A 112 -6.71 -0.08 -8.56
CA GLU A 112 -7.09 0.83 -9.64
C GLU A 112 -6.78 0.32 -11.06
N TYR A 113 -7.06 -0.95 -11.38
CA TYR A 113 -6.78 -1.47 -12.75
C TYR A 113 -7.76 -0.95 -13.82
N LYS A 114 -9.00 -0.67 -13.42
CA LYS A 114 -10.04 -0.08 -14.26
C LYS A 114 -10.78 0.97 -13.44
N ASP A 115 -10.43 2.23 -13.62
CA ASP A 115 -11.33 3.32 -13.25
C ASP A 115 -12.57 3.24 -14.15
N SER A 116 -13.64 2.62 -13.64
CA SER A 116 -14.94 2.59 -14.33
C SER A 116 -15.72 3.91 -14.21
N ASP A 117 -15.11 4.95 -13.64
CA ASP A 117 -15.73 6.27 -13.46
C ASP A 117 -15.66 7.19 -14.69
N ASP A 118 -15.64 6.58 -15.88
CA ASP A 118 -16.30 7.17 -17.06
C ASP A 118 -17.83 6.93 -17.05
N LEU A 119 -18.41 6.31 -16.00
CA LEU A 119 -19.86 6.05 -15.93
C LEU A 119 -20.61 6.58 -14.69
N ARG A 120 -19.97 7.24 -13.73
CA ARG A 120 -20.68 7.87 -12.59
C ARG A 120 -20.05 9.20 -12.14
N LYS A 121 -20.13 10.22 -13.01
CA LYS A 121 -20.20 11.62 -12.58
C LYS A 121 -21.65 12.01 -12.33
#